data_AF-A0A1G9JDJ0-F1
#
_entry.id   AF-A0A1G9JDJ0-F1
#
_cell.length_a   1.000
_cell.length_b   1.000
_cell.length_c   1.000
_cell.angle_alpha   90.00
_cell.angle_beta   90.00
_cell.angle_gamma   90.00
#
_symmetry.space_group_name_H-M   'P 1'
#
loop_
_entity.id
_entity.type
_entity.pdbx_description
1 polymer ?
#
loop_
_entity_poly.entity_id
_entity_poly.type
_entity_poly.pdbx_seq_one_letter_code
_entity_poly.pdbx_strand_id
1 'polypeptide(L)'
;MTYLAARDAAMTAQLVVHSDEIGPEGRRPYGAHIDALIRELSIASMPMRDGWRVTSHHRRTPLCEDKCCPDEPPDAITGSVASASLVYTGSSADTFTAPAPFTGDDGTREAIAACRPDGWPEELENSRAQWAQVLERPATLTARTAQELAGAFQHSTIRDYLMTHVLTNAPDQFTSVMLGVLPARPDWARVDTAQEVAFELMKATPEGQRAPMLCLIGWLEWLKGKSSFAARYFKLAMDDVPGFRLAFLLAELVNRGIVADVALNKATAYAPPART
;
A
#
# COMPACT_ATOMS: atom_id res chain seq x y z
N MET A 1 -15.31 -25.10 5.71
CA MET A 1 -15.43 -24.04 6.74
C MET A 1 -16.05 -22.83 6.06
N THR A 2 -17.25 -22.50 6.48
CA THR A 2 -18.17 -21.58 5.79
C THR A 2 -17.74 -20.14 5.99
N TYR A 3 -17.55 -19.42 4.88
CA TYR A 3 -17.33 -17.98 4.83
C TYR A 3 -18.47 -17.27 5.59
N LEU A 4 -18.13 -16.50 6.62
CA LEU A 4 -19.07 -15.59 7.26
C LEU A 4 -19.45 -14.52 6.23
N ALA A 5 -20.68 -14.65 5.72
CA ALA A 5 -21.36 -13.61 4.99
C ALA A 5 -21.27 -12.30 5.77
N ALA A 6 -20.96 -11.22 5.05
CA ALA A 6 -21.03 -9.85 5.52
C ALA A 6 -22.41 -9.61 6.15
N ARG A 7 -22.44 -9.65 7.49
CA ARG A 7 -23.55 -9.09 8.28
C ARG A 7 -23.30 -7.60 8.38
N ASP A 8 -24.36 -6.81 8.18
CA ASP A 8 -24.49 -5.37 8.50
C ASP A 8 -23.37 -4.89 9.43
N ALA A 9 -22.27 -4.42 8.84
CA ALA A 9 -21.22 -3.81 9.61
C ALA A 9 -21.74 -2.42 9.95
N ALA A 10 -22.15 -2.20 11.19
CA ALA A 10 -22.33 -0.86 11.71
C ALA A 10 -21.08 -0.06 11.33
N MET A 11 -21.24 0.90 10.42
CA MET A 11 -20.16 1.76 9.98
C MET A 11 -19.78 2.58 11.21
N THR A 12 -18.54 2.49 11.70
CA THR A 12 -18.09 3.26 12.87
C THR A 12 -16.94 4.14 12.46
N ALA A 13 -16.98 5.40 12.86
CA ALA A 13 -15.90 6.35 12.58
C ALA A 13 -14.90 6.42 13.75
N GLN A 14 -13.63 6.65 13.43
CA GLN A 14 -12.58 7.00 14.39
C GLN A 14 -11.90 8.29 13.92
N LEU A 15 -11.64 9.20 14.87
CA LEU A 15 -11.06 10.51 14.57
C LEU A 15 -9.64 10.61 15.12
N VAL A 16 -8.67 10.96 14.27
CA VAL A 16 -7.33 11.32 14.71
C VAL A 16 -7.04 12.76 14.29
N VAL A 17 -6.77 13.61 15.27
CA VAL A 17 -6.40 15.02 15.07
C VAL A 17 -4.95 15.20 15.48
N HIS A 18 -4.08 15.53 14.53
CA HIS A 18 -2.72 15.95 14.80
C HIS A 18 -2.71 17.47 14.96
N SER A 19 -2.51 17.95 16.19
CA SER A 19 -2.41 19.38 16.47
C SER A 19 -1.75 19.61 17.82
N ASP A 20 -0.79 20.52 17.87
CA ASP A 20 -0.17 21.01 19.11
C ASP A 20 -0.96 22.19 19.73
N GLU A 21 -2.07 22.61 19.12
CA GLU A 21 -2.87 23.73 19.66
C GLU A 21 -3.47 23.40 21.02
N ILE A 22 -3.39 24.36 21.93
CA ILE A 22 -3.95 24.26 23.28
C ILE A 22 -5.25 25.06 23.29
N GLY A 23 -6.34 24.43 23.75
CA GLY A 23 -7.61 25.11 23.93
C GLY A 23 -7.56 26.15 25.06
N PRO A 24 -8.56 27.03 25.17
CA PRO A 24 -8.73 27.89 26.34
C PRO A 24 -8.77 27.06 27.63
N GLU A 25 -8.37 27.63 28.78
CA GLU A 25 -8.41 26.91 30.06
C GLU A 25 -9.73 26.17 30.28
N GLY A 26 -9.64 24.86 30.51
CA GLY A 26 -10.80 24.00 30.75
C GLY A 26 -11.63 23.65 29.51
N ARG A 27 -11.19 23.97 28.29
CA ARG A 27 -11.88 23.59 27.04
C ARG A 27 -10.96 22.87 26.07
N ARG A 28 -11.53 21.90 25.33
CA ARG A 28 -10.83 21.25 24.22
C ARG A 28 -10.65 22.22 23.03
N PRO A 29 -9.48 22.24 22.37
CA PRO A 29 -9.33 22.95 21.11
C PRO A 29 -10.28 22.38 20.06
N TYR A 30 -10.79 23.25 19.19
CA TYR A 30 -11.78 22.92 18.15
C TYR A 30 -13.08 22.26 18.65
N GLY A 31 -13.46 22.45 19.92
CA GLY A 31 -14.60 21.74 20.52
C GLY A 31 -15.89 21.79 19.70
N ALA A 32 -16.27 22.97 19.20
CA ALA A 32 -17.45 23.15 18.35
C ALA A 32 -17.41 22.32 17.05
N HIS A 33 -16.22 22.15 16.44
CA HIS A 33 -16.04 21.37 15.21
C HIS A 33 -16.12 19.86 15.50
N ILE A 34 -15.49 19.41 16.59
CA ILE A 34 -15.57 18.02 17.06
C ILE A 34 -17.03 17.65 17.36
N ASP A 35 -17.77 18.54 18.03
CA ASP A 35 -19.18 18.31 18.36
C ASP A 35 -20.06 18.26 17.12
N ALA A 36 -19.79 19.13 16.14
CA ALA A 36 -20.47 19.08 14.85
C ALA A 36 -20.20 17.74 14.15
N LEU A 37 -18.95 17.30 14.09
CA LEU A 37 -18.57 16.04 13.46
C LEU A 37 -19.24 14.83 14.14
N ILE A 38 -19.25 14.78 15.48
CA ILE A 38 -19.95 13.72 16.25
C ILE A 38 -21.43 13.66 15.88
N ARG A 39 -22.10 14.82 15.80
CA ARG A 39 -23.52 14.90 15.46
C ARG A 39 -23.79 14.40 14.03
N GLU A 40 -23.05 14.91 13.05
CA GLU A 40 -23.25 14.53 11.64
C GLU A 40 -23.00 13.04 11.41
N LEU A 41 -21.93 12.49 12.01
CA LEU A 41 -21.63 11.07 11.93
C LEU A 41 -22.72 10.20 12.60
N SER A 42 -23.29 10.66 13.71
CA SER A 42 -24.41 9.97 14.36
C SER A 42 -25.67 9.98 13.50
N ILE A 43 -25.99 11.11 12.84
CA ILE A 43 -27.11 11.24 11.89
C ILE A 43 -26.93 10.27 10.72
N ALA A 44 -25.71 10.13 10.22
CA ALA A 44 -25.37 9.20 9.14
C ALA A 44 -25.37 7.71 9.56
N SER A 45 -25.82 7.37 10.77
CA SER A 45 -25.72 6.02 11.35
C SER A 45 -24.27 5.50 11.40
N MET A 46 -23.31 6.42 11.57
CA MET A 46 -21.88 6.17 11.66
C MET A 46 -21.27 6.65 12.99
N PRO A 47 -21.78 6.21 14.16
CA PRO A 47 -21.36 6.80 15.43
C PRO A 47 -19.84 6.72 15.63
N MET A 48 -19.27 7.81 16.12
CA MET A 48 -17.84 7.89 16.41
C MET A 48 -17.53 7.01 17.63
N ARG A 49 -16.71 5.98 17.42
CA ARG A 49 -16.40 4.99 18.46
C ARG A 49 -15.28 5.43 19.40
N ASP A 50 -14.28 6.11 18.84
CA ASP A 50 -13.11 6.58 19.56
C ASP A 50 -12.49 7.77 18.81
N GLY A 51 -11.60 8.50 19.46
CA GLY A 51 -10.74 9.47 18.78
C GLY A 51 -9.55 9.90 19.63
N TRP A 52 -8.54 10.44 18.98
CA TRP A 52 -7.34 10.98 19.63
C TRP A 52 -6.96 12.33 19.07
N ARG A 53 -6.59 13.23 19.98
CA ARG A 53 -5.72 14.36 19.67
C ARG A 53 -4.30 13.94 20.00
N VAL A 54 -3.44 13.89 18.99
CA VAL A 54 -2.03 13.54 19.11
C VAL A 54 -1.22 14.84 19.01
N THR A 55 -0.56 15.19 20.12
CA THR A 55 0.43 16.28 20.17
C THR A 55 1.83 15.69 20.06
N SER A 56 2.83 16.56 19.97
CA SER A 56 4.25 16.22 20.08
C SER A 56 4.65 15.55 21.40
N HIS A 57 3.87 15.68 22.48
CA HIS A 57 4.24 15.24 23.83
C HIS A 57 3.28 14.25 24.49
N HIS A 58 2.01 14.28 24.11
CA HIS A 58 0.96 13.47 24.72
C HIS A 58 -0.21 13.25 23.75
N ARG A 59 -1.04 12.25 24.06
CA ARG A 59 -2.34 12.04 23.45
C ARG A 59 -3.45 12.26 24.46
N ARG A 60 -4.60 12.74 23.99
CA ARG A 60 -5.85 12.82 24.77
C ARG A 60 -7.03 12.52 23.88
N THR A 61 -8.04 11.83 24.41
CA THR A 61 -9.31 11.64 23.69
C THR A 61 -10.06 12.97 23.53
N PRO A 62 -10.44 13.39 22.32
CA PRO A 62 -11.15 14.65 22.07
C PRO A 62 -12.65 14.54 22.43
N LEU A 63 -13.15 13.34 22.70
CA LEU A 63 -14.54 13.05 23.06
C LEU A 63 -14.93 13.49 24.47
N CYS A 64 -13.97 13.78 25.35
CA CYS A 64 -14.23 14.17 26.74
C CYS A 64 -14.01 15.68 26.92
N GLU A 65 -14.88 16.32 27.71
CA GLU A 65 -14.80 17.76 28.05
C GLU A 65 -14.02 18.01 29.35
N ASP A 66 -13.92 17.00 30.23
CA ASP A 66 -13.43 17.15 31.60
C ASP A 66 -12.05 16.51 31.83
N LYS A 67 -11.48 16.75 33.03
CA LYS A 67 -10.25 16.13 33.55
C LYS A 67 -10.28 14.60 33.65
N CYS A 68 -11.40 13.97 33.30
CA CYS A 68 -11.59 12.52 33.35
C CYS A 68 -10.68 11.75 32.37
N CYS A 69 -10.19 12.42 31.31
CA CYS A 69 -9.24 11.82 30.36
C CYS A 69 -7.82 12.32 30.63
N PRO A 70 -6.95 11.54 31.30
CA PRO A 70 -5.56 11.92 31.52
C PRO A 70 -4.81 12.02 30.20
N ASP A 71 -3.75 12.83 30.21
CA ASP A 71 -2.81 12.87 29.09
C ASP A 71 -1.96 11.60 29.13
N GLU A 72 -1.95 10.87 28.02
CA GLU A 72 -1.20 9.63 27.90
C GLU A 72 0.02 9.82 26.99
N PRO A 73 1.10 9.04 27.17
CA PRO A 73 2.23 9.12 26.28
C PRO A 73 1.84 8.66 24.86
N PRO A 74 2.46 9.21 23.80
CA PRO A 74 2.08 8.93 22.42
C PRO A 74 2.26 7.46 21.99
N ASP A 75 3.14 6.70 22.64
CA ASP A 75 3.43 5.29 22.37
C ASP A 75 2.29 4.34 22.82
N ALA A 76 1.48 4.74 23.79
CA ALA A 76 0.30 4.00 24.26
C ALA A 76 -0.77 3.79 23.17
N ILE A 77 -0.68 4.51 22.04
CA ILE A 77 -1.55 4.32 20.86
C ILE A 77 -1.45 2.88 20.36
N THR A 78 -0.24 2.31 20.31
CA THR A 78 0.06 1.02 19.68
C THR A 78 -0.67 -0.17 20.30
N GLY A 79 -1.05 -0.08 21.58
CA GLY A 79 -1.77 -1.15 22.29
C GLY A 79 -3.29 -0.99 22.35
N SER A 80 -3.85 0.07 21.75
CA SER A 80 -5.28 0.39 21.90
C SER A 80 -6.18 -0.36 20.91
N VAL A 81 -7.44 -0.58 21.30
CA VAL A 81 -8.48 -1.17 20.43
C VAL A 81 -8.69 -0.35 19.16
N ALA A 82 -8.58 0.98 19.24
CA ALA A 82 -8.69 1.84 18.07
C ALA A 82 -7.43 1.76 17.17
N SER A 83 -6.22 1.51 17.69
CA SER A 83 -5.05 1.29 16.82
C SER A 83 -5.15 -0.04 16.13
N ALA A 84 -5.55 -1.09 16.86
CA ALA A 84 -5.90 -2.38 16.28
C ALA A 84 -7.00 -2.23 15.21
N SER A 85 -8.00 -1.37 15.44
CA SER A 85 -9.04 -1.08 14.47
C SER A 85 -8.52 -0.29 13.26
N LEU A 86 -7.71 0.77 13.41
CA LEU A 86 -7.14 1.53 12.30
C LEU A 86 -6.23 0.67 11.43
N VAL A 87 -5.46 -0.23 12.05
CA VAL A 87 -4.66 -1.24 11.35
C VAL A 87 -5.56 -2.24 10.62
N TYR A 88 -6.61 -2.73 11.28
CA TYR A 88 -7.51 -3.74 10.73
C TYR A 88 -8.44 -3.21 9.63
N THR A 89 -8.96 -1.99 9.77
CA THR A 89 -9.84 -1.34 8.79
C THR A 89 -9.06 -0.53 7.76
N GLY A 90 -7.74 -0.36 7.97
CA GLY A 90 -6.77 0.36 7.14
C GLY A 90 -7.31 1.67 6.57
N SER A 91 -7.47 2.66 7.46
CA SER A 91 -7.89 4.01 7.09
C SER A 91 -6.74 4.74 6.39
N SER A 92 -6.91 5.04 5.11
CA SER A 92 -6.04 5.95 4.36
C SER A 92 -6.87 7.12 3.82
N ALA A 93 -6.36 8.34 3.98
CA ALA A 93 -7.00 9.56 3.45
C ALA A 93 -6.76 9.74 1.94
N ASP A 94 -5.92 8.90 1.32
CA ASP A 94 -5.72 8.90 -0.12
C ASP A 94 -6.88 8.18 -0.84
N THR A 95 -7.02 8.46 -2.13
CA THR A 95 -7.95 7.76 -3.01
C THR A 95 -7.24 6.55 -3.63
N PHE A 96 -7.92 5.41 -3.66
CA PHE A 96 -7.44 4.24 -4.39
C PHE A 96 -7.47 4.50 -5.91
N THR A 97 -6.34 4.32 -6.59
CA THR A 97 -6.23 4.42 -8.04
C THR A 97 -6.54 3.07 -8.69
N ALA A 98 -7.66 2.93 -9.37
CA ALA A 98 -7.92 1.72 -10.15
C ALA A 98 -6.96 1.63 -11.35
N PRO A 99 -6.42 0.45 -11.69
CA PRO A 99 -5.63 0.28 -12.91
C PRO A 99 -6.42 0.67 -14.16
N ALA A 100 -5.75 1.31 -15.11
CA ALA A 100 -6.34 1.66 -16.39
C ALA A 100 -6.68 0.40 -17.24
N PRO A 101 -7.70 0.47 -18.11
CA PRO A 101 -8.01 -0.61 -19.04
C PRO A 101 -6.88 -0.84 -20.04
N PHE A 102 -6.88 -2.02 -20.68
CA PHE A 102 -5.89 -2.39 -21.69
C PHE A 102 -6.13 -1.56 -22.94
N THR A 103 -5.06 -1.06 -23.57
CA THR A 103 -5.14 -0.17 -24.74
C THR A 103 -4.39 -0.72 -25.96
N GLY A 104 -3.84 -1.93 -25.89
CA GLY A 104 -3.13 -2.56 -27.01
C GLY A 104 -4.07 -3.28 -27.98
N ASP A 105 -3.48 -3.85 -29.03
CA ASP A 105 -4.18 -4.69 -30.01
C ASP A 105 -4.23 -6.17 -29.60
N ASP A 106 -5.04 -6.96 -30.33
CA ASP A 106 -5.27 -8.37 -30.07
C ASP A 106 -3.99 -9.22 -30.07
N GLY A 107 -2.98 -8.87 -30.88
CA GLY A 107 -1.71 -9.60 -30.98
C GLY A 107 -0.75 -9.35 -29.82
N THR A 108 -1.07 -8.41 -28.94
CA THR A 108 -0.23 -8.08 -27.78
C THR A 108 -0.08 -9.27 -26.82
N ARG A 109 -1.12 -10.10 -26.70
CA ARG A 109 -1.10 -11.27 -25.80
C ARG A 109 -0.04 -12.28 -26.23
N GLU A 110 -0.02 -12.65 -27.51
CA GLU A 110 1.00 -13.56 -28.06
C GLU A 110 2.38 -12.91 -28.02
N ALA A 111 2.49 -11.61 -28.29
CA ALA A 111 3.76 -10.89 -28.24
C ALA A 111 4.38 -10.92 -26.84
N ILE A 112 3.59 -10.68 -25.78
CA ILE A 112 4.04 -10.78 -24.38
C ILE A 112 4.44 -12.23 -24.05
N ALA A 113 3.62 -13.21 -24.45
CA ALA A 113 3.92 -14.62 -24.19
C ALA A 113 5.23 -15.07 -24.86
N ALA A 114 5.51 -14.58 -26.07
CA ALA A 114 6.75 -14.85 -26.79
C ALA A 114 7.98 -14.16 -26.17
N CYS A 115 7.78 -13.11 -25.37
CA CYS A 115 8.84 -12.44 -24.62
C CYS A 115 9.09 -13.04 -23.24
N ARG A 116 8.31 -14.05 -22.84
CA ARG A 116 8.51 -14.69 -21.54
C ARG A 116 9.85 -15.46 -21.57
N PRO A 117 10.80 -15.14 -20.68
CA PRO A 117 12.06 -15.85 -20.59
C PRO A 117 11.87 -17.27 -20.05
N ASP A 118 12.83 -18.15 -20.36
CA ASP A 118 12.86 -19.54 -19.88
C ASP A 118 13.43 -19.66 -18.45
N GLY A 119 14.07 -18.60 -17.95
CA GLY A 119 14.57 -18.50 -16.57
C GLY A 119 16.08 -18.69 -16.43
N TRP A 120 16.84 -18.58 -17.52
CA TRP A 120 18.30 -18.67 -17.49
C TRP A 120 18.91 -17.48 -16.73
N PRO A 121 20.09 -17.65 -16.09
CA PRO A 121 20.73 -16.57 -15.33
C PRO A 121 20.99 -15.29 -16.16
N GLU A 122 21.33 -15.46 -17.43
CA GLU A 122 21.55 -14.35 -18.37
C GLU A 122 20.26 -13.59 -18.71
N GLU A 123 19.12 -14.29 -18.84
CA GLU A 123 17.83 -13.67 -19.07
C GLU A 123 17.35 -12.89 -17.85
N LEU A 124 17.61 -13.41 -16.64
CA LEU A 124 17.36 -12.70 -15.39
C LEU A 124 18.16 -11.39 -15.35
N GLU A 125 19.46 -11.45 -15.64
CA GLU A 125 20.31 -10.27 -15.58
C GLU A 125 19.93 -9.25 -16.67
N ASN A 126 19.61 -9.69 -17.88
CA ASN A 126 19.09 -8.82 -18.94
C ASN A 126 17.78 -8.14 -18.55
N SER A 127 16.85 -8.89 -17.95
CA SER A 127 15.56 -8.36 -17.47
C SER A 127 15.78 -7.33 -16.35
N ARG A 128 16.70 -7.60 -15.43
CA ARG A 128 17.07 -6.67 -14.35
C ARG A 128 17.69 -5.39 -14.89
N ALA A 129 18.63 -5.50 -15.83
CA ALA A 129 19.27 -4.34 -16.46
C ALA A 129 18.25 -3.47 -17.21
N GLN A 130 17.36 -4.10 -17.98
CA GLN A 130 16.28 -3.39 -18.68
C GLN A 130 15.32 -2.71 -17.70
N TRP A 131 14.93 -3.40 -16.62
CA TRP A 131 14.10 -2.83 -15.57
C TRP A 131 14.76 -1.64 -14.88
N ALA A 132 16.04 -1.76 -14.51
CA ALA A 132 16.81 -0.67 -13.93
C ALA A 132 16.89 0.55 -14.86
N GLN A 133 17.10 0.33 -16.16
CA GLN A 133 17.13 1.40 -17.16
C GLN A 133 15.80 2.16 -17.24
N VAL A 134 14.67 1.44 -17.23
CA VAL A 134 13.34 2.07 -17.25
C VAL A 134 13.07 2.84 -15.96
N LEU A 135 13.48 2.31 -14.80
CA LEU A 135 13.34 3.02 -13.52
C LEU A 135 14.21 4.28 -13.43
N GLU A 136 15.38 4.29 -14.05
CA GLU A 136 16.25 5.48 -14.12
C GLU A 136 15.76 6.49 -15.17
N ARG A 137 15.20 6.01 -16.27
CA ARG A 137 14.75 6.82 -17.41
C ARG A 137 13.40 6.30 -17.92
N PRO A 138 12.27 6.67 -17.31
CA PRO A 138 10.95 6.16 -17.70
C PRO A 138 10.59 6.39 -19.17
N ALA A 139 11.15 7.44 -19.80
CA ALA A 139 11.01 7.71 -21.24
C ALA A 139 11.56 6.59 -22.15
N THR A 140 12.34 5.65 -21.61
CA THR A 140 12.83 4.46 -22.34
C THR A 140 11.79 3.34 -22.44
N LEU A 141 10.64 3.45 -21.75
CA LEU A 141 9.53 2.51 -21.86
C LEU A 141 8.83 2.67 -23.22
N THR A 142 9.31 1.92 -24.21
CA THR A 142 8.66 1.79 -25.53
C THR A 142 7.62 0.67 -25.51
N ALA A 143 6.78 0.57 -26.56
CA ALA A 143 5.85 -0.55 -26.71
C ALA A 143 6.56 -1.91 -26.68
N ARG A 144 7.74 -2.01 -27.31
CA ARG A 144 8.53 -3.24 -27.32
C ARG A 144 9.09 -3.58 -25.94
N THR A 145 9.70 -2.59 -25.27
CA THR A 145 10.22 -2.74 -23.91
C THR A 145 9.11 -3.08 -22.91
N ALA A 146 7.90 -2.54 -23.10
CA ALA A 146 6.74 -2.89 -22.30
C ALA A 146 6.34 -4.36 -22.47
N GLN A 147 6.34 -4.89 -23.70
CA GLN A 147 6.07 -6.31 -23.95
C GLN A 147 7.15 -7.22 -23.33
N GLU A 148 8.42 -6.83 -23.45
CA GLU A 148 9.55 -7.57 -22.88
C GLU A 148 9.48 -7.63 -21.36
N LEU A 149 9.26 -6.49 -20.70
CA LEU A 149 9.08 -6.43 -19.26
C LEU A 149 7.83 -7.21 -18.84
N ALA A 150 6.69 -7.00 -19.49
CA ALA A 150 5.46 -7.73 -19.18
C ALA A 150 5.65 -9.25 -19.30
N GLY A 151 6.42 -9.71 -20.30
CA GLY A 151 6.82 -11.11 -20.49
C GLY A 151 7.73 -11.60 -19.36
N ALA A 152 8.74 -10.83 -18.98
CA ALA A 152 9.63 -11.13 -17.86
C ALA A 152 8.87 -11.25 -16.52
N PHE A 153 7.89 -10.37 -16.28
CA PHE A 153 7.00 -10.43 -15.11
C PHE A 153 6.10 -11.68 -15.09
N GLN A 154 5.90 -12.38 -16.22
CA GLN A 154 5.19 -13.68 -16.22
C GLN A 154 6.04 -14.83 -15.65
N HIS A 155 7.36 -14.72 -15.67
CA HIS A 155 8.24 -15.76 -15.12
C HIS A 155 8.45 -15.55 -13.62
N SER A 156 8.05 -16.52 -12.77
CA SER A 156 7.97 -16.33 -11.32
C SER A 156 9.28 -15.88 -10.67
N THR A 157 10.40 -16.53 -10.98
CA THR A 157 11.70 -16.18 -10.37
C THR A 157 12.16 -14.79 -10.80
N ILE A 158 12.03 -14.47 -12.10
CA ILE A 158 12.48 -13.20 -12.65
C ILE A 158 11.62 -12.07 -12.12
N ARG A 159 10.29 -12.22 -12.17
CA ARG A 159 9.32 -11.32 -11.55
C ARG A 159 9.71 -10.95 -10.12
N ASP A 160 9.98 -11.94 -9.28
CA ASP A 160 10.25 -11.71 -7.87
C ASP A 160 11.57 -10.94 -7.68
N TYR A 161 12.60 -11.24 -8.48
CA TYR A 161 13.82 -10.43 -8.52
C TYR A 161 13.56 -9.00 -9.01
N LEU A 162 12.77 -8.80 -10.08
CA LEU A 162 12.43 -7.46 -10.57
C LEU A 162 11.69 -6.62 -9.51
N MET A 163 10.78 -7.23 -8.75
CA MET A 163 10.09 -6.58 -7.63
C MET A 163 11.10 -6.09 -6.57
N THR A 164 11.96 -6.97 -6.07
CA THR A 164 12.96 -6.59 -5.06
C THR A 164 14.02 -5.61 -5.60
N HIS A 165 14.26 -5.62 -6.91
CA HIS A 165 15.18 -4.70 -7.60
C HIS A 165 14.73 -3.24 -7.61
N VAL A 166 13.47 -2.97 -7.25
CA VAL A 166 13.00 -1.62 -6.95
C VAL A 166 13.76 -1.05 -5.75
N LEU A 167 14.08 -1.89 -4.76
CA LEU A 167 14.65 -1.47 -3.46
C LEU A 167 16.15 -1.75 -3.35
N THR A 168 16.63 -2.88 -3.89
CA THR A 168 18.02 -3.29 -3.73
C THR A 168 18.56 -4.06 -4.93
N ASN A 169 19.87 -3.97 -5.16
CA ASN A 169 20.55 -4.77 -6.17
C ASN A 169 21.16 -6.06 -5.59
N ALA A 170 21.00 -6.30 -4.28
CA ALA A 170 21.60 -7.40 -3.53
C ALA A 170 20.69 -8.66 -3.52
N PRO A 171 21.02 -9.72 -4.28
CA PRO A 171 20.16 -10.89 -4.45
C PRO A 171 20.06 -11.77 -3.19
N ASP A 172 21.02 -11.70 -2.27
CA ASP A 172 21.04 -12.43 -0.99
C ASP A 172 20.02 -11.90 0.02
N GLN A 173 19.50 -10.68 -0.18
CA GLN A 173 18.50 -10.04 0.67
C GLN A 173 17.06 -10.25 0.16
N PHE A 174 16.88 -11.06 -0.88
CA PHE A 174 15.59 -11.24 -1.55
C PHE A 174 14.43 -11.53 -0.59
N THR A 175 14.56 -12.57 0.25
CA THR A 175 13.47 -13.01 1.13
C THR A 175 13.12 -11.97 2.18
N SER A 176 14.12 -11.36 2.80
CA SER A 176 13.90 -10.30 3.81
C SER A 176 13.21 -9.10 3.17
N VAL A 177 13.67 -8.66 2.00
CA VAL A 177 13.11 -7.51 1.29
C VAL A 177 11.67 -7.77 0.86
N MET A 178 11.38 -8.96 0.31
CA MET A 178 10.02 -9.34 -0.08
C MET A 178 9.06 -9.32 1.12
N LEU A 179 9.55 -9.71 2.30
CA LEU A 179 8.82 -9.68 3.57
C LEU A 179 8.90 -8.34 4.32
N GLY A 180 9.37 -7.27 3.66
CA GLY A 180 9.38 -5.91 4.21
C GLY A 180 10.43 -5.66 5.30
N VAL A 181 11.39 -6.58 5.47
CA VAL A 181 12.55 -6.43 6.35
C VAL A 181 13.66 -5.75 5.57
N LEU A 182 13.89 -4.48 5.88
CA LEU A 182 14.77 -3.58 5.13
C LEU A 182 15.80 -2.95 6.07
N PRO A 183 17.10 -3.00 5.74
CA PRO A 183 18.15 -2.49 6.63
C PRO A 183 18.24 -0.97 6.67
N ALA A 184 17.63 -0.27 5.69
CA ALA A 184 17.74 1.18 5.54
C ALA A 184 16.49 1.78 4.87
N ARG A 185 16.38 3.11 4.94
CA ARG A 185 15.35 3.88 4.24
C ARG A 185 15.44 3.65 2.71
N PRO A 186 14.37 3.19 2.05
CA PRO A 186 14.33 3.09 0.59
C PRO A 186 14.48 4.45 -0.09
N ASP A 187 14.97 4.41 -1.34
CA ASP A 187 14.76 5.53 -2.26
C ASP A 187 13.28 5.57 -2.66
N TRP A 188 12.50 6.35 -1.92
CA TRP A 188 11.06 6.47 -2.15
C TRP A 188 10.72 7.10 -3.51
N ALA A 189 11.61 7.90 -4.09
CA ALA A 189 11.39 8.45 -5.44
C ALA A 189 11.47 7.32 -6.48
N ARG A 190 12.44 6.41 -6.34
CA ARG A 190 12.53 5.21 -7.20
C ARG A 190 11.32 4.28 -7.02
N VAL A 191 10.82 4.13 -5.79
CA VAL A 191 9.60 3.35 -5.50
C VAL A 191 8.38 3.97 -6.16
N ASP A 192 8.25 5.30 -6.13
CA ASP A 192 7.17 6.02 -6.82
C ASP A 192 7.27 5.84 -8.33
N THR A 193 8.46 6.02 -8.92
CA THR A 193 8.70 5.74 -10.35
C THR A 193 8.34 4.30 -10.73
N ALA A 194 8.72 3.32 -9.91
CA ALA A 194 8.39 1.91 -10.18
C ALA A 194 6.87 1.66 -10.18
N GLN A 195 6.14 2.31 -9.29
CA GLN A 195 4.69 2.25 -9.25
C GLN A 195 4.06 2.90 -10.49
N GLU A 196 4.54 4.07 -10.90
CA GLU A 196 4.08 4.74 -12.13
C GLU A 196 4.33 3.90 -13.38
N VAL A 197 5.54 3.35 -13.52
CA VAL A 197 5.89 2.45 -14.63
C VAL A 197 5.02 1.19 -14.60
N ALA A 198 4.72 0.63 -13.42
CA ALA A 198 3.80 -0.51 -13.32
C ALA A 198 2.39 -0.17 -13.80
N PHE A 199 1.88 1.03 -13.53
CA PHE A 199 0.61 1.50 -14.09
C PHE A 199 0.66 1.68 -15.62
N GLU A 200 1.77 2.15 -16.18
CA GLU A 200 1.94 2.22 -17.64
C GLU A 200 2.00 0.83 -18.27
N LEU A 201 2.73 -0.13 -17.65
CA LEU A 201 2.76 -1.52 -18.09
C LEU A 201 1.36 -2.18 -18.08
N MET A 202 0.50 -1.81 -17.13
CA MET A 202 -0.89 -2.31 -17.06
C MET A 202 -1.73 -1.90 -18.28
N LYS A 203 -1.46 -0.74 -18.89
CA LYS A 203 -2.13 -0.31 -20.14
C LYS A 203 -1.70 -1.17 -21.33
N ALA A 204 -0.45 -1.62 -21.32
CA ALA A 204 0.14 -2.47 -22.37
C ALA A 204 -0.05 -3.97 -22.12
N THR A 205 -0.64 -4.38 -20.99
CA THR A 205 -0.82 -5.80 -20.64
C THR A 205 -2.30 -6.18 -20.64
N PRO A 206 -2.73 -7.19 -21.40
CA PRO A 206 -4.13 -7.59 -21.47
C PRO A 206 -4.58 -8.36 -20.21
N GLU A 207 -5.90 -8.45 -20.00
CA GLU A 207 -6.50 -9.26 -18.93
C GLU A 207 -6.05 -10.72 -18.99
N GLY A 208 -5.88 -11.34 -17.82
CA GLY A 208 -5.30 -12.67 -17.66
C GLY A 208 -3.76 -12.71 -17.71
N GLN A 209 -3.09 -11.56 -17.88
CA GLN A 209 -1.64 -11.40 -17.77
C GLN A 209 -1.23 -10.28 -16.80
N ARG A 210 -2.19 -9.63 -16.13
CA ARG A 210 -1.98 -8.43 -15.30
C ARG A 210 -1.63 -8.72 -13.85
N ALA A 211 -1.94 -9.93 -13.37
CA ALA A 211 -1.68 -10.34 -11.99
C ALA A 211 -0.27 -10.01 -11.45
N PRO A 212 0.83 -10.16 -12.21
CA PRO A 212 2.17 -9.75 -11.75
C PRO A 212 2.28 -8.26 -11.42
N MET A 213 1.78 -7.38 -12.29
CA MET A 213 1.86 -5.92 -12.10
C MET A 213 0.93 -5.48 -10.96
N LEU A 214 -0.24 -6.10 -10.83
CA LEU A 214 -1.13 -5.89 -9.68
C LEU A 214 -0.46 -6.29 -8.36
N CYS A 215 0.29 -7.41 -8.34
CA CYS A 215 1.08 -7.80 -7.17
C CYS A 215 2.21 -6.82 -6.87
N LEU A 216 2.91 -6.33 -7.89
CA LEU A 216 3.95 -5.30 -7.74
C LEU A 216 3.36 -4.04 -7.10
N ILE A 217 2.29 -3.47 -7.69
CA ILE A 217 1.65 -2.26 -7.17
C ILE A 217 1.16 -2.48 -5.73
N GLY A 218 0.48 -3.60 -5.47
CA GLY A 218 0.01 -3.91 -4.12
C GLY A 218 1.15 -4.04 -3.11
N TRP A 219 2.27 -4.66 -3.48
CA TRP A 219 3.45 -4.78 -2.62
C TRP A 219 4.10 -3.42 -2.34
N LEU A 220 4.21 -2.53 -3.34
CA LEU A 220 4.71 -1.17 -3.15
C LEU A 220 3.79 -0.34 -2.24
N GLU A 221 2.48 -0.46 -2.39
CA GLU A 221 1.50 0.19 -1.49
C GLU A 221 1.64 -0.32 -0.05
N TRP A 222 1.83 -1.63 0.14
CA TRP A 222 2.08 -2.21 1.46
C TRP A 222 3.36 -1.65 2.11
N LEU A 223 4.46 -1.56 1.35
CA LEU A 223 5.70 -0.93 1.82
C LEU A 223 5.52 0.54 2.22
N LYS A 224 4.63 1.26 1.53
CA LYS A 224 4.24 2.65 1.86
C LYS A 224 3.29 2.76 3.07
N GLY A 225 2.98 1.64 3.73
CA GLY A 225 2.06 1.58 4.88
C GLY A 225 0.57 1.58 4.50
N LYS A 226 0.23 1.37 3.23
CA LYS A 226 -1.14 1.43 2.69
C LYS A 226 -1.73 0.02 2.51
N SER A 227 -1.77 -0.76 3.60
CA SER A 227 -2.20 -2.17 3.59
C SER A 227 -3.59 -2.42 2.99
N SER A 228 -4.56 -1.52 3.21
CA SER A 228 -5.89 -1.63 2.58
C SER A 228 -5.83 -1.53 1.06
N PHE A 229 -4.95 -0.68 0.52
CA PHE A 229 -4.78 -0.57 -0.94
C PHE A 229 -4.06 -1.79 -1.48
N ALA A 230 -3.02 -2.25 -0.79
CA ALA A 230 -2.34 -3.49 -1.11
C ALA A 230 -3.32 -4.67 -1.23
N ALA A 231 -4.17 -4.88 -0.23
CA ALA A 231 -5.18 -5.94 -0.23
C ALA A 231 -6.15 -5.83 -1.42
N ARG A 232 -6.53 -4.62 -1.82
CA ARG A 232 -7.39 -4.39 -3.00
C ARG A 232 -6.67 -4.79 -4.30
N TYR A 233 -5.40 -4.45 -4.47
CA TYR A 233 -4.64 -4.87 -5.66
C TYR A 233 -4.40 -6.38 -5.70
N PHE A 234 -4.12 -7.02 -4.56
CA PHE A 234 -3.99 -8.48 -4.50
C PHE A 234 -5.31 -9.18 -4.85
N LYS A 235 -6.45 -8.62 -4.42
CA LYS A 235 -7.76 -9.10 -4.85
C LYS A 235 -7.93 -8.99 -6.36
N LEU A 236 -7.64 -7.81 -6.95
CA LEU A 236 -7.69 -7.63 -8.40
C LEU A 236 -6.78 -8.64 -9.14
N ALA A 237 -5.60 -8.95 -8.59
CA ALA A 237 -4.70 -9.94 -9.18
C ALA A 237 -5.30 -11.36 -9.18
N MET A 238 -5.98 -11.74 -8.10
CA MET A 238 -6.67 -13.04 -8.00
C MET A 238 -7.92 -13.11 -8.89
N ASP A 239 -8.60 -11.98 -9.09
CA ASP A 239 -9.75 -11.87 -10.00
C ASP A 239 -9.29 -11.94 -11.47
N ASP A 240 -8.14 -11.34 -11.81
CA ASP A 240 -7.54 -11.37 -13.17
C ASP A 240 -7.00 -12.76 -13.54
N VAL A 241 -6.26 -13.40 -12.63
CA VAL A 241 -5.73 -14.76 -12.81
C VAL A 241 -6.09 -15.62 -11.58
N PRO A 242 -7.17 -16.41 -11.66
CA PRO A 242 -7.55 -17.31 -10.58
C PRO A 242 -6.41 -18.25 -10.19
N GLY A 243 -6.09 -18.31 -8.90
CA GLY A 243 -4.99 -19.16 -8.40
C GLY A 243 -3.59 -18.55 -8.50
N PHE A 244 -3.45 -17.27 -8.86
CA PHE A 244 -2.13 -16.62 -8.94
C PHE A 244 -1.42 -16.58 -7.58
N ARG A 245 -0.47 -17.51 -7.40
CA ARG A 245 0.09 -17.87 -6.08
C ARG A 245 0.69 -16.69 -5.30
N LEU A 246 1.39 -15.78 -5.98
CA LEU A 246 2.01 -14.63 -5.33
C LEU A 246 0.97 -13.70 -4.70
N ALA A 247 -0.17 -13.47 -5.37
CA ALA A 247 -1.25 -12.63 -4.84
C ALA A 247 -1.80 -13.20 -3.53
N PHE A 248 -1.98 -14.52 -3.45
CA PHE A 248 -2.40 -15.19 -2.21
C PHE A 248 -1.37 -15.05 -1.09
N LEU A 249 -0.08 -15.21 -1.40
CA LEU A 249 0.99 -15.10 -0.41
C LEU A 249 1.10 -13.68 0.16
N LEU A 250 1.04 -12.67 -0.71
CA LEU A 250 1.08 -11.26 -0.29
C LEU A 250 -0.21 -10.83 0.43
N ALA A 251 -1.37 -11.35 0.03
CA ALA A 251 -2.61 -11.13 0.76
C ALA A 251 -2.55 -11.75 2.16
N GLU A 252 -2.00 -12.95 2.31
CA GLU A 252 -1.82 -13.60 3.61
C GLU A 252 -0.84 -12.82 4.51
N LEU A 253 0.24 -12.29 3.94
CA LEU A 253 1.18 -11.40 4.63
C LEU A 253 0.44 -10.19 5.24
N VAL A 254 -0.40 -9.52 4.45
CA VAL A 254 -1.20 -8.38 4.91
C VAL A 254 -2.29 -8.79 5.90
N ASN A 255 -3.00 -9.88 5.66
CA ASN A 255 -4.11 -10.34 6.51
C ASN A 255 -3.65 -10.77 7.91
N ARG A 256 -2.40 -11.19 8.05
CA ARG A 256 -1.78 -11.48 9.35
C ARG A 256 -1.36 -10.23 10.13
N GLY A 257 -1.61 -9.04 9.59
CA GLY A 257 -1.24 -7.77 10.23
C GLY A 257 0.27 -7.51 10.20
N ILE A 258 1.02 -8.16 9.30
CA ILE A 258 2.45 -7.90 9.15
C ILE A 258 2.63 -6.55 8.45
N VAL A 259 3.39 -5.66 9.10
CA VAL A 259 3.71 -4.32 8.62
C VAL A 259 5.18 -4.30 8.22
N ALA A 260 5.51 -3.69 7.08
CA ALA A 260 6.90 -3.53 6.66
C ALA A 260 7.69 -2.66 7.67
N ASP A 261 8.92 -3.03 7.98
CA ASP A 261 9.75 -2.37 9.00
C ASP A 261 9.89 -0.86 8.73
N VAL A 262 10.01 -0.50 7.44
CA VAL A 262 10.14 0.90 7.01
C VAL A 262 8.93 1.75 7.39
N ALA A 263 7.73 1.17 7.45
CA ALA A 263 6.51 1.88 7.80
C ALA A 263 6.33 2.07 9.32
N LEU A 264 7.07 1.31 10.15
CA LEU A 264 7.02 1.41 11.62
C LEU A 264 7.87 2.55 12.18
N ASN A 265 8.81 3.10 11.41
CA ASN A 265 9.71 4.15 11.85
C ASN A 265 9.59 5.40 10.97
N LYS A 266 9.26 6.55 11.59
CA LYS A 266 9.10 7.85 10.90
C LYS A 266 10.32 8.27 10.06
N ALA A 267 11.53 7.90 10.49
CA ALA A 267 12.76 8.24 9.76
C ALA A 267 12.92 7.47 8.44
N THR A 268 12.30 6.29 8.34
CA THR A 268 12.36 5.41 7.16
C THR A 268 11.06 5.41 6.35
N ALA A 269 9.94 5.75 6.97
CA ALA A 269 8.60 5.68 6.38
C ALA A 269 8.46 6.54 5.13
N TYR A 270 7.53 6.12 4.27
CA TYR A 270 7.15 6.89 3.10
C TYR A 270 6.50 8.21 3.53
N ALA A 271 6.99 9.29 2.95
CA ALA A 271 6.38 10.61 3.07
C ALA A 271 5.95 11.03 1.65
N PRO A 272 4.64 11.19 1.38
CA PRO A 272 4.19 11.65 0.08
C PRO A 272 4.83 13.01 -0.25
N PRO A 273 5.17 13.28 -1.51
CA PRO A 273 5.57 14.62 -1.91
C PRO A 273 4.47 15.62 -1.52
N ALA A 274 4.88 16.79 -1.02
CA ALA A 274 3.93 17.84 -0.65
C ALA A 274 3.06 18.18 -1.86
N ARG A 275 1.74 18.13 -1.71
CA ARG A 275 0.81 18.56 -2.76
C ARG A 275 1.04 20.06 -3.00
N THR A 276 1.61 20.40 -4.16
CA THR A 276 1.70 21.77 -4.68
C THR A 276 0.36 22.27 -5.17
#